data_AF-A0A8T3TA33-F1
#
_entry.id   AF-A0A8T3TA33-F1
#
_cell.length_a   1.000
_cell.length_b   1.000
_cell.length_c   1.000
_cell.angle_alpha   90.00
_cell.angle_beta   90.00
_cell.angle_gamma   90.00
#
_symmetry.space_group_name_H-M   'P 1'
#
loop_
_entity.id
_entity.type
_entity.pdbx_description
1 polymer ?
#
loop_
_entity_poly.entity_id
_entity_poly.type
_entity_poly.pdbx_seq_one_letter_code
_entity_poly.pdbx_strand_id
1 'polypeptide(L)'
;MSVTSSRPTAMVAGGAPQDPSADPPVTRSEPRRAWKRWFPVIITAILVIMAFAIGTWVAADPVRVAEVRRLISSPEGLLALFVINVVSSATLLLPLPGLALTPLAATVADPLVVGLIAGAGQTLGELTGYLAGYSGRKALGMDARTQRMTNLMRRWGAAIVFALALIPNPFFDVAGIIAGGTRMPLRLYLLAAASGKILKNIALAYGVTLGIDWMFGMFQ
;
A
#
# COMPACT_ATOMS: atom_id res chain seq x y z
N MET A 1 13.02 1.49 83.45
CA MET A 1 13.92 2.09 82.44
C MET A 1 13.08 2.46 81.22
N SER A 2 13.08 3.75 80.91
CA SER A 2 12.16 4.51 80.05
C SER A 2 12.61 4.56 78.60
N VAL A 3 11.74 4.22 77.63
CA VAL A 3 11.87 4.67 76.22
C VAL A 3 10.47 4.77 75.56
N THR A 4 9.97 6.01 75.49
CA THR A 4 9.22 6.70 74.41
C THR A 4 8.08 6.04 73.62
N SER A 5 6.91 6.68 73.64
CA SER A 5 6.07 6.87 72.45
C SER A 5 5.36 8.25 72.49
N SER A 6 6.02 9.29 72.02
CA SER A 6 5.41 10.59 71.70
C SER A 6 5.48 10.78 70.19
N ARG A 7 4.32 11.01 69.56
CA ARG A 7 4.23 11.40 68.15
C ARG A 7 4.74 12.83 67.97
N PRO A 8 5.50 13.10 66.90
CA PRO A 8 5.53 14.43 66.30
C PRO A 8 4.96 14.41 64.88
N THR A 9 4.08 15.37 64.66
CA THR A 9 3.49 15.85 63.42
C THR A 9 4.57 16.16 62.36
N ALA A 10 4.57 15.46 61.22
CA ALA A 10 5.30 15.87 60.02
C ALA A 10 4.32 16.69 59.14
N MET A 11 4.33 18.01 59.26
CA MET A 11 5.08 18.96 58.43
C MET A 11 4.83 18.75 56.93
N VAL A 12 3.82 19.50 56.46
CA VAL A 12 3.59 19.90 55.07
C VAL A 12 4.88 20.56 54.54
N ALA A 13 5.50 19.97 53.52
CA ALA A 13 6.64 20.56 52.83
C ALA A 13 6.26 20.91 51.39
N GLY A 14 5.95 22.20 51.19
CA GLY A 14 6.41 22.99 50.05
C GLY A 14 6.00 22.58 48.64
N GLY A 15 4.72 22.76 48.29
CA GLY A 15 4.37 23.08 46.91
C GLY A 15 4.86 24.51 46.61
N ALA A 16 5.67 24.68 45.57
CA ALA A 16 6.09 26.01 45.11
C ALA A 16 4.85 26.91 44.87
N PRO A 17 4.91 28.22 45.17
CA PRO A 17 3.80 29.13 44.90
C PRO A 17 3.43 29.07 43.42
N GLN A 18 2.25 28.56 43.10
CA GLN A 18 1.68 28.68 41.76
C GLN A 18 1.35 30.16 41.58
N ASP A 19 2.12 30.85 40.76
CA ASP A 19 1.89 32.24 40.40
C ASP A 19 0.49 32.37 39.78
N PRO A 20 -0.47 33.05 40.43
CA PRO A 20 -1.83 33.19 39.91
C PRO A 20 -1.90 34.12 38.68
N SER A 21 -0.79 34.78 38.32
CA SER A 21 -0.66 35.62 37.13
C SER A 21 0.02 34.90 35.95
N ALA A 22 0.42 33.63 36.12
CA ALA A 22 0.96 32.85 35.03
C ALA A 22 -0.18 32.40 34.10
N ASP A 23 -0.24 32.99 32.91
CA ASP A 23 -1.11 32.51 31.84
C ASP A 23 -0.96 31.00 31.66
N PRO A 24 -2.07 30.24 31.53
CA PRO A 24 -1.98 28.81 31.28
C PRO A 24 -1.15 28.57 30.01
N PRO A 25 -0.27 27.55 29.99
CA PRO A 25 0.59 27.31 28.85
C PRO A 25 -0.25 27.17 27.58
N VAL A 26 -0.03 28.08 26.62
CA VAL A 26 -0.69 28.07 25.32
C VAL A 26 -0.33 26.75 24.62
N THR A 27 -1.26 25.80 24.63
CA THR A 27 -1.13 24.54 23.90
C THR A 27 -1.18 24.88 22.41
N ARG A 28 -0.01 25.12 21.80
CA ARG A 28 0.10 25.29 20.35
C ARG A 28 -0.39 24.01 19.69
N SER A 29 -1.60 24.04 19.14
CA SER A 29 -2.17 22.97 18.32
C SER A 29 -1.29 22.81 17.08
N GLU A 30 -0.34 21.86 17.09
CA GLU A 30 0.66 21.71 16.03
C GLU A 30 0.02 21.48 14.64
N PRO A 31 0.03 22.46 13.71
CA PRO A 31 -0.53 22.27 12.36
C PRO A 31 0.33 21.33 11.51
N ARG A 32 1.59 21.12 11.91
CA ARG A 32 2.60 20.34 11.17
C ARG A 32 2.27 18.85 11.05
N ARG A 33 1.44 18.30 11.94
CA ARG A 33 1.05 16.88 11.91
C ARG A 33 -0.04 16.57 10.90
N ALA A 34 -0.94 17.52 10.62
CA ALA A 34 -2.02 17.34 9.67
C ALA A 34 -1.49 17.26 8.23
N TRP A 35 -0.59 18.17 7.84
CA TRP A 35 -0.01 18.21 6.49
C TRP A 35 0.64 16.88 6.07
N LYS A 36 1.39 16.24 6.98
CA LYS A 36 2.03 14.94 6.73
C LYS A 36 1.03 13.80 6.45
N ARG A 37 -0.21 13.88 6.96
CA ARG A 37 -1.27 12.89 6.70
C ARG A 37 -1.93 13.08 5.34
N TRP A 38 -2.08 14.34 4.90
CA TRP A 38 -2.71 14.67 3.61
C TRP A 38 -1.75 14.58 2.42
N PHE A 39 -0.45 14.75 2.65
CA PHE A 39 0.59 14.64 1.61
C PHE A 39 0.47 13.40 0.70
N PRO A 40 0.40 12.15 1.21
CA PRO A 40 0.25 10.98 0.34
C PRO A 40 -1.08 10.95 -0.42
N VAL A 41 -2.16 11.47 0.18
CA VAL A 41 -3.48 11.57 -0.46
C VAL A 41 -3.43 12.54 -1.63
N ILE A 42 -2.83 13.72 -1.43
CA ILE A 42 -2.69 14.75 -2.47
C ILE A 42 -1.86 14.22 -3.63
N ILE A 43 -0.72 13.57 -3.36
CA ILE A 43 0.10 13.02 -4.45
C ILE A 43 -0.64 11.89 -5.18
N THR A 44 -1.34 11.00 -4.46
CA THR A 44 -2.16 9.96 -5.10
C THR A 44 -3.20 10.58 -6.02
N ALA A 45 -3.92 11.61 -5.56
CA ALA A 45 -4.90 12.33 -6.37
C ALA A 45 -4.26 12.96 -7.62
N ILE A 46 -3.10 13.60 -7.48
CA ILE A 46 -2.35 14.18 -8.62
C ILE A 46 -1.98 13.10 -9.63
N LEU A 47 -1.47 11.94 -9.18
CA LEU A 47 -1.11 10.84 -10.08
C LEU A 47 -2.33 10.28 -10.81
N VAL A 48 -3.47 10.12 -10.12
CA VAL A 48 -4.72 9.67 -10.74
C VAL A 48 -5.21 10.68 -11.78
N ILE A 49 -5.19 11.97 -11.46
CA ILE A 49 -5.58 13.04 -12.40
C ILE A 49 -4.64 13.05 -13.61
N MET A 50 -3.33 12.94 -13.40
CA MET A 50 -2.33 12.88 -14.47
C MET A 50 -2.54 11.66 -15.36
N ALA A 51 -2.77 10.48 -14.76
CA ALA A 51 -3.05 9.24 -15.47
C ALA A 51 -4.32 9.37 -16.33
N PHE A 52 -5.38 9.96 -15.78
CA PHE A 52 -6.61 10.24 -16.50
C PHE A 52 -6.39 11.23 -17.66
N ALA A 53 -5.67 12.33 -17.42
CA ALA A 53 -5.36 13.32 -18.46
C ALA A 53 -4.51 12.75 -19.59
N ILE A 54 -3.54 11.88 -19.28
CA ILE A 54 -2.76 11.15 -20.29
C ILE A 54 -3.68 10.20 -21.08
N GLY A 55 -4.54 9.45 -20.38
CA GLY A 55 -5.50 8.55 -21.01
C GLY A 55 -6.43 9.27 -21.99
N THR A 56 -7.01 10.40 -21.60
CA THR A 56 -7.88 11.19 -22.47
C THR A 56 -7.11 11.83 -23.62
N TRP A 57 -5.89 12.32 -23.37
CA TRP A 57 -5.01 12.85 -24.42
C TRP A 57 -4.67 11.77 -25.45
N VAL A 58 -4.31 10.55 -25.04
CA VAL A 58 -4.07 9.43 -25.98
C VAL A 58 -5.34 9.08 -26.75
N ALA A 59 -6.48 8.93 -26.05
CA ALA A 59 -7.75 8.52 -26.65
C ALA A 59 -8.30 9.55 -27.66
N ALA A 60 -7.92 10.82 -27.56
CA ALA A 60 -8.40 11.88 -28.44
C ALA A 60 -7.83 11.83 -29.88
N ASP A 61 -6.82 11.00 -30.17
CA ASP A 61 -6.30 10.82 -31.54
C ASP A 61 -6.09 9.32 -31.86
N PRO A 62 -6.74 8.79 -32.92
CA PRO A 62 -6.55 7.41 -33.36
C PRO A 62 -5.08 7.04 -33.65
N VAL A 63 -4.26 7.98 -34.11
CA VAL A 63 -2.82 7.75 -34.37
C VAL A 63 -2.08 7.50 -33.06
N ARG A 64 -2.38 8.27 -32.00
CA ARG A 64 -1.79 8.08 -30.67
C ARG A 64 -2.21 6.74 -30.07
N VAL A 65 -3.49 6.37 -30.20
CA VAL A 65 -3.98 5.06 -29.75
C VAL A 65 -3.24 3.92 -30.46
N ALA A 66 -3.07 4.01 -31.78
CA ALA A 66 -2.35 2.99 -32.54
C ALA A 66 -0.87 2.87 -32.13
N GLU A 67 -0.21 4.00 -31.88
CA GLU A 67 1.19 4.03 -31.45
C GLU A 67 1.36 3.44 -30.04
N VAL A 68 0.53 3.85 -29.08
CA VAL A 68 0.56 3.31 -27.71
C VAL A 68 0.21 1.82 -27.71
N ARG A 69 -0.76 1.39 -28.52
CA ARG A 69 -1.09 -0.03 -28.70
C ARG A 69 0.11 -0.82 -29.21
N ARG A 70 0.81 -0.31 -30.23
CA ARG A 70 2.03 -0.95 -30.77
C ARG A 70 3.10 -1.05 -29.71
N LEU A 71 3.33 0.03 -28.96
CA LEU A 71 4.31 0.06 -27.87
C LEU A 71 3.97 -0.99 -26.81
N ILE A 72 2.75 -0.99 -26.26
CA ILE A 72 2.36 -1.89 -25.17
C ILE A 72 2.28 -3.36 -25.63
N SER A 73 1.94 -3.61 -26.89
CA SER A 73 1.88 -4.96 -27.44
C SER A 73 3.26 -5.52 -27.80
N SER A 74 4.30 -4.70 -27.82
CA SER A 74 5.66 -5.15 -28.10
C SER A 74 6.29 -5.81 -26.87
N PRO A 75 7.26 -6.74 -27.04
CA PRO A 75 7.98 -7.34 -25.92
C PRO A 75 8.64 -6.29 -25.01
N GLU A 76 9.14 -5.20 -25.59
CA GLU A 76 9.77 -4.09 -24.87
C GLU A 76 8.76 -3.31 -24.03
N GLY A 77 7.54 -3.07 -24.56
CA GLY A 77 6.48 -2.42 -23.80
C GLY A 77 5.90 -3.29 -22.68
N LEU A 78 5.75 -4.59 -22.92
CA LEU A 78 5.37 -5.55 -21.85
C LEU A 78 6.45 -5.63 -20.78
N LEU A 79 7.73 -5.63 -21.16
CA LEU A 79 8.84 -5.57 -20.22
C LEU A 79 8.83 -4.26 -19.42
N ALA A 80 8.57 -3.12 -20.07
CA ALA A 80 8.44 -1.84 -19.38
C ALA A 80 7.28 -1.86 -18.38
N LEU A 81 6.11 -2.38 -18.78
CA LEU A 81 4.95 -2.55 -17.90
C LEU A 81 5.28 -3.43 -16.69
N PHE A 82 6.00 -4.52 -16.91
CA PHE A 82 6.49 -5.41 -15.84
C PHE A 82 7.38 -4.64 -14.87
N VAL A 83 8.44 -3.99 -15.37
CA VAL A 83 9.42 -3.27 -14.55
C VAL A 83 8.77 -2.14 -13.77
N ILE A 84 7.87 -1.37 -14.39
CA ILE A 84 7.14 -0.31 -13.69
C ILE A 84 6.29 -0.88 -12.56
N ASN A 85 5.64 -2.03 -12.77
CA ASN A 85 4.89 -2.71 -11.72
C ASN A 85 5.79 -3.27 -10.61
N VAL A 86 6.98 -3.80 -10.93
CA VAL A 86 7.99 -4.19 -9.94
C VAL A 86 8.37 -3.01 -9.06
N VAL A 87 8.77 -1.89 -9.68
CA VAL A 87 9.24 -0.70 -8.96
C VAL A 87 8.10 -0.09 -8.14
N SER A 88 6.90 0.02 -8.72
CA SER A 88 5.73 0.56 -8.02
C SER A 88 5.39 -0.26 -6.77
N SER A 89 5.42 -1.59 -6.87
CA SER A 89 5.13 -2.46 -5.71
C SER A 89 6.30 -2.56 -4.72
N ALA A 90 7.55 -2.33 -5.15
CA ALA A 90 8.69 -2.35 -4.23
C ALA A 90 8.74 -1.11 -3.34
N THR A 91 8.16 0.01 -3.77
CA THR A 91 8.07 1.24 -2.97
C THR A 91 6.95 1.13 -1.95
N LEU A 92 7.25 0.50 -0.80
CA LEU A 92 6.37 0.22 0.37
C LEU A 92 5.43 1.37 0.84
N LEU A 93 5.59 2.61 0.38
CA LEU A 93 4.92 3.80 0.93
C LEU A 93 4.64 4.93 -0.09
N LEU A 94 4.87 4.73 -1.40
CA LEU A 94 4.67 5.79 -2.40
C LEU A 94 3.35 5.60 -3.17
N PRO A 95 2.70 6.71 -3.56
CA PRO A 95 1.44 6.69 -4.27
C PRO A 95 1.64 6.00 -5.62
N LEU A 96 0.87 4.94 -5.86
CA LEU A 96 1.18 3.85 -6.80
C LEU A 96 0.74 4.16 -8.24
N PRO A 97 1.64 4.64 -9.13
CA PRO A 97 1.32 4.73 -10.55
C PRO A 97 0.95 3.35 -11.14
N GLY A 98 1.53 2.24 -10.63
CA GLY A 98 1.26 0.88 -11.12
C GLY A 98 -0.21 0.44 -11.08
N LEU A 99 -0.98 0.89 -10.06
CA LEU A 99 -2.42 0.59 -9.97
C LEU A 99 -3.24 1.30 -11.05
N ALA A 100 -2.83 2.50 -11.46
CA ALA A 100 -3.50 3.26 -12.52
C ALA A 100 -3.01 2.88 -13.92
N LEU A 101 -1.74 2.46 -14.05
CA LEU A 101 -1.14 2.10 -15.33
C LEU A 101 -1.70 0.80 -15.90
N THR A 102 -2.04 -0.18 -15.06
CA THR A 102 -2.55 -1.47 -15.54
C THR A 102 -3.91 -1.33 -16.24
N PRO A 103 -4.93 -0.66 -15.65
CA PRO A 103 -6.18 -0.40 -16.34
C PRO A 103 -6.03 0.50 -17.56
N LEU A 104 -5.12 1.49 -17.54
CA LEU A 104 -4.83 2.33 -18.70
C LEU A 104 -4.21 1.54 -19.86
N ALA A 105 -3.28 0.62 -19.58
CA ALA A 105 -2.69 -0.25 -20.59
C ALA A 105 -3.74 -1.19 -21.21
N ALA A 106 -4.71 -1.63 -20.41
CA ALA A 106 -5.80 -2.50 -20.86
C ALA A 106 -6.83 -1.82 -21.77
N THR A 107 -6.84 -0.49 -21.89
CA THR A 107 -7.73 0.20 -22.85
C THR A 107 -7.26 0.06 -24.29
N VAL A 108 -5.99 -0.28 -24.51
CA VAL A 108 -5.36 -0.32 -25.84
C VAL A 108 -4.71 -1.66 -26.16
N ALA A 109 -4.46 -2.52 -25.17
CA ALA A 109 -3.86 -3.84 -25.33
C ALA A 109 -4.72 -4.96 -24.73
N ASP A 110 -4.33 -6.21 -24.97
CA ASP A 110 -5.07 -7.38 -24.47
C ASP A 110 -5.14 -7.39 -22.91
N PRO A 111 -6.34 -7.35 -22.31
CA PRO A 111 -6.50 -7.25 -20.85
C PRO A 111 -5.90 -8.43 -20.08
N LEU A 112 -5.91 -9.63 -20.67
CA LEU A 112 -5.37 -10.84 -20.04
C LEU A 112 -3.85 -10.76 -19.97
N VAL A 113 -3.19 -10.42 -21.08
CA VAL A 113 -1.73 -10.25 -21.14
C VAL A 113 -1.27 -9.12 -20.21
N VAL A 114 -1.94 -7.97 -20.26
CA VAL A 114 -1.64 -6.82 -19.39
C VAL A 114 -1.78 -7.21 -17.91
N GLY A 115 -2.87 -7.88 -17.54
CA GLY A 115 -3.11 -8.33 -16.17
C GLY A 115 -2.09 -9.35 -15.66
N LEU A 116 -1.69 -10.30 -16.50
CA LEU A 116 -0.65 -11.29 -16.19
C LEU A 116 0.71 -10.62 -15.94
N ILE A 117 1.15 -9.76 -16.85
CA ILE A 117 2.44 -9.08 -16.78
C ILE A 117 2.50 -8.12 -15.59
N ALA A 118 1.44 -7.32 -15.37
CA ALA A 118 1.36 -6.43 -14.23
C ALA A 118 1.34 -7.20 -12.90
N GLY A 119 0.54 -8.26 -12.80
CA GLY A 119 0.46 -9.09 -11.60
C GLY A 119 1.77 -9.79 -11.26
N ALA A 120 2.49 -10.30 -12.26
CA ALA A 120 3.81 -10.87 -12.09
C ALA A 120 4.83 -9.82 -11.60
N GLY A 121 4.83 -8.63 -12.21
CA GLY A 121 5.70 -7.53 -11.80
C GLY A 121 5.43 -7.09 -10.36
N GLN A 122 4.17 -6.88 -10.00
CA GLN A 122 3.77 -6.53 -8.62
C GLN A 122 4.17 -7.62 -7.60
N THR A 123 4.17 -8.88 -8.01
CA THR A 123 4.55 -9.98 -7.11
C THR A 123 6.05 -9.97 -6.83
N LEU A 124 6.86 -9.73 -7.87
CA LEU A 124 8.31 -9.64 -7.75
C LEU A 124 8.74 -8.38 -6.98
N GLY A 125 8.06 -7.25 -7.19
CA GLY A 125 8.28 -6.04 -6.39
C GLY A 125 8.10 -6.27 -4.89
N GLU A 126 7.11 -7.08 -4.51
CA GLU A 126 6.78 -7.35 -3.11
C GLU A 126 7.52 -8.52 -2.47
N LEU A 127 8.39 -9.15 -3.24
CA LEU A 127 9.43 -9.97 -2.67
C LEU A 127 10.36 -9.14 -1.76
N THR A 128 10.52 -7.84 -2.05
CA THR A 128 11.33 -6.93 -1.22
C THR A 128 10.82 -6.85 0.22
N GLY A 129 9.51 -6.66 0.42
CA GLY A 129 8.88 -6.66 1.73
C GLY A 129 9.01 -8.01 2.44
N TYR A 130 8.81 -9.11 1.73
CA TYR A 130 9.02 -10.46 2.26
C TYR A 130 10.47 -10.67 2.74
N LEU A 131 11.46 -10.28 1.93
CA LEU A 131 12.88 -10.43 2.28
C LEU A 131 13.28 -9.52 3.45
N ALA A 132 12.73 -8.31 3.53
CA ALA A 132 12.90 -7.41 4.66
C ALA A 132 12.39 -8.06 5.95
N GLY A 133 11.20 -8.66 5.92
CA GLY A 133 10.63 -9.41 7.04
C GLY A 133 11.45 -10.66 7.40
N TYR A 134 11.91 -11.40 6.40
CA TYR A 134 12.70 -12.62 6.58
C TYR A 134 14.05 -12.34 7.26
N SER A 135 14.72 -11.25 6.86
CA SER A 135 16.03 -10.84 7.39
C SER A 135 15.94 -10.13 8.75
N GLY A 136 14.84 -9.41 9.00
CA GLY A 136 14.73 -8.43 10.09
C GLY A 136 13.75 -8.78 11.21
N ARG A 137 13.60 -10.06 11.59
CA ARG A 137 12.58 -10.57 12.54
C ARG A 137 12.37 -9.73 13.84
N LYS A 138 13.38 -8.99 14.30
CA LYS A 138 13.30 -8.11 15.50
C LYS A 138 12.57 -6.77 15.28
N ALA A 139 12.28 -6.39 14.03
CA ALA A 139 11.63 -5.12 13.69
C ALA A 139 10.10 -5.23 13.52
N LEU A 140 9.52 -6.43 13.63
CA LEU A 140 8.06 -6.58 13.65
C LEU A 140 7.51 -5.95 14.94
N GLY A 141 6.68 -4.93 14.79
CA GLY A 141 6.08 -4.18 15.90
C GLY A 141 5.37 -5.09 16.89
N MET A 142 5.45 -4.73 18.18
CA MET A 142 4.78 -5.44 19.28
C MET A 142 3.32 -4.97 19.47
N ASP A 143 2.74 -4.28 18.48
CA ASP A 143 1.37 -3.81 18.56
C ASP A 143 0.37 -4.94 18.32
N ALA A 144 -0.81 -4.83 18.97
CA ALA A 144 -1.83 -5.88 18.95
C ALA A 144 -2.29 -6.27 17.52
N ARG A 145 -2.20 -5.34 16.56
CA ARG A 145 -2.58 -5.58 15.16
C ARG A 145 -1.57 -6.47 14.44
N THR A 146 -0.27 -6.16 14.56
CA THR A 146 0.81 -6.99 14.02
C THR A 146 0.79 -8.39 14.63
N GLN A 147 0.53 -8.50 15.93
CA GLN A 147 0.44 -9.79 16.60
C GLN A 147 -0.76 -10.62 16.14
N ARG A 148 -1.94 -9.99 15.97
CA ARG A 148 -3.13 -10.65 15.41
C ARG A 148 -2.88 -11.14 13.98
N MET A 149 -2.27 -10.31 13.14
CA MET A 149 -1.93 -10.68 11.76
C MET A 149 -0.88 -11.79 11.71
N THR A 150 0.10 -11.77 12.60
CA THR A 150 1.10 -12.84 12.75
C THR A 150 0.43 -14.18 13.11
N ASN A 151 -0.54 -14.17 14.03
CA ASN A 151 -1.29 -15.38 14.41
C ASN A 151 -2.16 -15.90 13.26
N LEU A 152 -2.80 -15.01 12.50
CA LEU A 152 -3.54 -15.39 11.29
C LEU A 152 -2.61 -15.97 10.23
N MET A 153 -1.45 -15.35 10.00
CA MET A 153 -0.44 -15.81 9.04
C MET A 153 0.10 -17.20 9.40
N ARG A 154 0.29 -17.49 10.69
CA ARG A 154 0.71 -18.82 11.16
C ARG A 154 -0.34 -19.90 10.93
N ARG A 155 -1.64 -19.57 10.97
CA ARG A 155 -2.74 -20.52 10.79
C ARG A 155 -3.18 -20.68 9.34
N TRP A 156 -3.22 -19.58 8.59
CA TRP A 156 -3.86 -19.47 7.27
C TRP A 156 -2.93 -18.88 6.21
N GLY A 157 -1.61 -18.86 6.43
CA GLY A 157 -0.63 -18.05 5.68
C GLY A 157 -0.91 -17.82 4.19
N ALA A 158 -0.96 -18.89 3.39
CA ALA A 158 -1.22 -18.78 1.95
C ALA A 158 -2.59 -18.17 1.62
N ALA A 159 -3.64 -18.54 2.35
CA ALA A 159 -4.98 -18.00 2.16
C ALA A 159 -5.05 -16.50 2.51
N ILE A 160 -4.37 -16.08 3.58
CA ILE A 160 -4.30 -14.66 3.97
C ILE A 160 -3.54 -13.85 2.92
N VAL A 161 -2.39 -14.34 2.46
CA VAL A 161 -1.62 -13.70 1.39
C VAL A 161 -2.46 -13.60 0.11
N PHE A 162 -3.10 -14.68 -0.31
CA PHE A 162 -3.96 -14.68 -1.49
C PHE A 162 -5.12 -13.68 -1.38
N ALA A 163 -5.86 -13.71 -0.27
CA ALA A 163 -7.01 -12.83 -0.05
C ALA A 163 -6.60 -11.35 -0.03
N LEU A 164 -5.48 -11.03 0.64
CA LEU A 164 -4.94 -9.67 0.64
C LEU A 164 -4.34 -9.29 -0.72
N ALA A 165 -3.81 -10.23 -1.50
CA ALA A 165 -3.30 -9.94 -2.84
C ALA A 165 -4.42 -9.64 -3.84
N LEU A 166 -5.59 -10.26 -3.63
CA LEU A 166 -6.75 -10.20 -4.53
C LEU A 166 -7.49 -8.86 -4.46
N ILE A 167 -7.50 -8.21 -3.30
CA ILE A 167 -8.22 -6.95 -3.09
C ILE A 167 -7.22 -5.78 -3.20
N PRO A 168 -7.54 -4.69 -3.91
CA PRO A 168 -6.73 -3.47 -3.84
C PRO A 168 -6.73 -2.93 -2.40
N ASN A 169 -5.66 -3.18 -1.64
CA ASN A 169 -5.55 -2.73 -0.27
C ASN A 169 -4.12 -2.29 0.06
N PRO A 170 -3.95 -1.27 0.92
CA PRO A 170 -2.64 -0.77 1.34
C PRO A 170 -1.98 -1.64 2.42
N PHE A 171 -2.60 -2.74 2.83
CA PHE A 171 -2.10 -3.58 3.93
C PHE A 171 -1.28 -4.78 3.44
N PHE A 172 -1.29 -5.07 2.13
CA PHE A 172 -0.57 -6.20 1.57
C PHE A 172 0.95 -6.09 1.80
N ASP A 173 1.51 -4.88 1.70
CA ASP A 173 2.92 -4.59 2.02
C ASP A 173 3.34 -5.07 3.42
N VAL A 174 2.48 -4.81 4.42
CA VAL A 174 2.68 -5.27 5.80
C VAL A 174 2.55 -6.78 5.91
N ALA A 175 1.61 -7.37 5.17
CA ALA A 175 1.43 -8.82 5.13
C ALA A 175 2.64 -9.54 4.53
N GLY A 176 3.29 -8.96 3.50
CA GLY A 176 4.53 -9.47 2.93
C GLY A 176 5.65 -9.52 3.97
N ILE A 177 5.86 -8.43 4.71
CA ILE A 177 6.85 -8.37 5.80
C ILE A 177 6.54 -9.42 6.89
N ILE A 178 5.28 -9.54 7.31
CA ILE A 178 4.87 -10.54 8.32
C ILE A 178 5.05 -11.98 7.81
N ALA A 179 4.72 -12.25 6.55
CA ALA A 179 4.95 -13.56 5.92
C ALA A 179 6.44 -13.94 5.91
N GLY A 180 7.30 -12.98 5.58
CA GLY A 180 8.76 -13.13 5.68
C GLY A 180 9.23 -13.42 7.11
N GLY A 181 8.79 -12.61 8.08
CA GLY A 181 9.21 -12.76 9.48
C GLY A 181 8.73 -14.05 10.14
N THR A 182 7.58 -14.57 9.70
CA THR A 182 7.06 -15.89 10.11
C THR A 182 7.73 -17.07 9.39
N ARG A 183 8.63 -16.82 8.43
CA ARG A 183 9.29 -17.83 7.57
C ARG A 183 8.29 -18.71 6.80
N MET A 184 7.24 -18.10 6.28
CA MET A 184 6.38 -18.78 5.30
C MET A 184 7.25 -19.25 4.12
N PRO A 185 7.12 -20.48 3.61
CA PRO A 185 7.94 -20.94 2.49
C PRO A 185 7.83 -20.00 1.28
N LEU A 186 8.96 -19.55 0.74
CA LEU A 186 9.00 -18.54 -0.33
C LEU A 186 8.10 -18.93 -1.52
N ARG A 187 8.14 -20.20 -1.94
CA ARG A 187 7.30 -20.71 -3.03
C ARG A 187 5.81 -20.55 -2.74
N LEU A 188 5.40 -20.82 -1.50
CA LEU A 188 4.00 -20.70 -1.10
C LEU A 188 3.56 -19.23 -1.07
N TYR A 189 4.43 -18.34 -0.59
CA TYR A 189 4.19 -16.89 -0.61
C TYR A 189 4.06 -16.39 -2.06
N LEU A 190 5.01 -16.73 -2.93
CA LEU A 190 5.00 -16.31 -4.33
C LEU A 190 3.79 -16.84 -5.08
N LEU A 191 3.40 -18.11 -4.90
CA LEU A 191 2.23 -18.66 -5.58
C LEU A 191 0.92 -17.98 -5.11
N ALA A 192 0.76 -17.78 -3.80
CA ALA A 192 -0.41 -17.10 -3.24
C ALA A 192 -0.48 -15.62 -3.66
N ALA A 193 0.65 -14.92 -3.60
CA ALA A 193 0.75 -13.51 -4.00
C ALA A 193 0.55 -13.33 -5.50
N ALA A 194 1.21 -14.16 -6.32
CA ALA A 194 1.09 -14.14 -7.78
C ALA A 194 -0.35 -14.38 -8.22
N SER A 195 -0.97 -15.46 -7.74
CA SER A 195 -2.34 -15.79 -8.12
C SER A 195 -3.34 -14.68 -7.75
N GLY A 196 -3.26 -14.15 -6.52
CA GLY A 196 -4.13 -13.06 -6.10
C GLY A 196 -3.90 -11.77 -6.90
N LYS A 197 -2.64 -11.38 -7.13
CA LYS A 197 -2.30 -10.17 -7.88
C LYS A 197 -2.63 -10.28 -9.35
N ILE A 198 -2.35 -11.41 -9.98
CA ILE A 198 -2.71 -11.67 -11.38
C ILE A 198 -4.22 -11.59 -11.53
N LEU A 199 -4.98 -12.30 -10.68
CA LEU A 199 -6.44 -12.29 -10.76
C LEU A 199 -7.02 -10.89 -10.53
N LYS A 200 -6.51 -10.15 -9.54
CA LYS A 200 -6.87 -8.74 -9.30
C LYS A 200 -6.61 -7.87 -10.53
N ASN A 201 -5.42 -7.95 -11.11
CA ASN A 201 -5.05 -7.09 -12.24
C ASN A 201 -5.81 -7.46 -13.51
N ILE A 202 -6.09 -8.75 -13.75
CA ILE A 202 -6.98 -9.19 -14.82
C ILE A 202 -8.40 -8.63 -14.61
N ALA A 203 -8.95 -8.75 -13.40
CA ALA A 203 -10.27 -8.23 -13.09
C ALA A 203 -10.36 -6.70 -13.27
N LEU A 204 -9.33 -5.96 -12.86
CA LEU A 204 -9.25 -4.51 -13.08
C LEU A 204 -9.13 -4.16 -14.57
N ALA A 205 -8.33 -4.91 -15.33
CA ALA A 205 -8.15 -4.71 -16.76
C ALA A 205 -9.48 -4.91 -17.52
N TYR A 206 -10.13 -6.06 -17.33
CA TYR A 206 -11.44 -6.34 -17.92
C TYR A 206 -12.52 -5.37 -17.43
N GLY A 207 -12.49 -4.97 -16.15
CA GLY A 207 -13.46 -4.02 -15.61
C GLY A 207 -13.46 -2.68 -16.35
N VAL A 208 -12.28 -2.20 -16.76
CA VAL A 208 -12.17 -0.99 -17.58
C VAL A 208 -12.60 -1.23 -19.02
N THR A 209 -12.13 -2.29 -19.68
CA THR A 209 -12.51 -2.58 -21.07
C THR A 209 -14.03 -2.73 -21.22
N LEU A 210 -14.66 -3.54 -20.36
CA LEU A 210 -16.10 -3.75 -20.36
C LEU A 210 -16.88 -2.47 -19.99
N GLY A 211 -16.36 -1.68 -19.06
CA GLY A 211 -16.97 -0.41 -18.67
C GLY A 211 -16.98 0.60 -19.82
N ILE A 212 -15.90 0.64 -20.60
CA ILE A 212 -15.80 1.48 -21.81
C ILE A 212 -16.79 1.01 -22.87
N ASP A 213 -16.84 -0.29 -23.15
CA ASP A 213 -17.75 -0.86 -24.15
C ASP A 213 -19.22 -0.60 -23.80
N TRP A 214 -19.59 -0.79 -22.52
CA TRP A 214 -20.94 -0.49 -22.02
C TRP A 214 -21.30 0.98 -22.17
N MET A 215 -20.37 1.89 -21.84
CA MET A 215 -20.59 3.32 -21.96
C MET A 215 -20.81 3.75 -23.42
N PHE A 216 -20.02 3.23 -24.38
CA PHE A 216 -20.22 3.52 -25.80
C PHE A 216 -21.48 2.87 -26.37
N GLY A 217 -21.84 1.68 -25.90
CA GLY A 217 -23.08 1.00 -26.30
C GLY A 217 -24.36 1.73 -25.89
N MET A 218 -24.31 2.63 -24.88
CA MET A 218 -25.46 3.47 -24.52
C MET A 218 -25.74 4.61 -25.51
N PHE A 219 -24.76 5.00 -26.32
CA PHE A 219 -24.87 6.11 -27.27
C PHE A 219 -25.16 5.65 -28.71
N GLN A 220 -25.38 4.35 -28.93
CA GLN A 220 -25.78 3.74 -30.20
C GLN A 220 -27.25 3.32 -30.16
#